data_AF-A0A1A8QS64-F1
#
_entry.id   AF-A0A1A8QS64-F1
#
_cell.length_a   1.000
_cell.length_b   1.000
_cell.length_c   1.000
_cell.angle_alpha   90.00
_cell.angle_beta   90.00
_cell.angle_gamma   90.00
#
_symmetry.space_group_name_H-M   'P 1'
#
loop_
_entity.id
_entity.type
_entity.pdbx_description
1 polymer ?
#
loop_
_entity_poly.entity_id
_entity_poly.type
_entity_poly.pdbx_seq_one_letter_code
_entity_poly.pdbx_strand_id
1 'polypeptide(L)'
;GGFALAHVQFFYVKYLVLFGLPCMLATLDELVPPKLPRCVSIMYSFTGMWRHFDEGLYRWLIRYIYIPLGGSRHGPLCKTLSTGLAFGFVCFWHGGHDYLRYWALMNWAGVLVENGLKSLFATACVRSVIEHNFSTAMQRRCIALLSAFSTAMLILSNLVFLGGIHVGRIFWKRVFVQGWSTIAPPMLVFLYCFAQVGLEWTSHPP
;
A
#
# COMPACT_ATOMS: atom_id res chain seq x y z
N GLY A 1 -18.79 -0.24 3.69
CA GLY A 1 -17.76 -0.88 2.85
C GLY A 1 -17.66 -0.23 1.49
N GLY A 2 -18.67 -0.42 0.62
CA GLY A 2 -18.61 -0.02 -0.79
C GLY A 2 -18.24 1.44 -1.09
N PHE A 3 -18.76 2.40 -0.32
CA PHE A 3 -18.42 3.83 -0.50
C PHE A 3 -16.91 4.11 -0.38
N ALA A 4 -16.24 3.49 0.60
CA ALA A 4 -14.81 3.68 0.82
C ALA A 4 -13.99 3.21 -0.39
N LEU A 5 -14.35 2.03 -0.92
CA LEU A 5 -13.70 1.47 -2.09
C LEU A 5 -13.96 2.33 -3.33
N ALA A 6 -15.20 2.77 -3.54
CA ALA A 6 -15.56 3.64 -4.66
C ALA A 6 -14.77 4.95 -4.64
N HIS A 7 -14.55 5.54 -3.46
CA HIS A 7 -13.76 6.75 -3.32
C HIS A 7 -12.29 6.55 -3.71
N VAL A 8 -11.69 5.43 -3.30
CA VAL A 8 -10.33 5.06 -3.69
C VAL A 8 -10.22 4.76 -5.19
N GLN A 9 -11.23 4.12 -5.79
CA GLN A 9 -11.27 3.88 -7.23
C GLN A 9 -11.42 5.17 -8.03
N PHE A 10 -12.26 6.09 -7.56
CA PHE A 10 -12.40 7.42 -8.16
C PHE A 10 -11.07 8.18 -8.12
N PHE A 11 -10.38 8.15 -6.98
CA PHE A 11 -9.05 8.74 -6.84
C PHE A 11 -8.07 8.12 -7.83
N TYR A 12 -8.06 6.79 -7.98
CA TYR A 12 -7.24 6.10 -8.98
C TYR A 12 -7.53 6.55 -10.42
N VAL A 13 -8.80 6.55 -10.85
CA VAL A 13 -9.18 6.93 -12.22
C VAL A 13 -8.78 8.38 -12.51
N LYS A 14 -8.94 9.29 -11.54
CA LYS A 14 -8.49 10.68 -11.67
C LYS A 14 -6.99 10.75 -11.98
N TYR A 15 -6.17 10.02 -11.23
CA TYR A 15 -4.70 10.04 -11.43
C TYR A 15 -4.27 9.31 -12.70
N LEU A 16 -5.00 8.26 -13.09
CA LEU A 16 -4.76 7.59 -14.37
C LEU A 16 -4.92 8.56 -15.54
N VAL A 17 -5.95 9.41 -15.52
CA VAL A 17 -6.15 10.43 -16.55
C VAL A 17 -5.08 11.53 -16.47
N LEU A 18 -4.81 12.04 -15.26
CA LEU A 18 -3.82 13.10 -15.05
C LEU A 18 -2.40 12.71 -15.45
N PHE A 19 -2.01 11.45 -15.25
CA PHE A 19 -0.71 10.94 -15.71
C PHE A 19 -0.75 10.44 -17.15
N GLY A 20 -1.89 9.90 -17.60
CA GLY A 20 -2.07 9.39 -18.95
C GLY A 20 -1.86 10.43 -20.03
N LEU A 21 -2.41 11.64 -19.84
CA LEU A 21 -2.30 12.71 -20.83
C LEU A 21 -0.84 13.16 -21.09
N PRO A 22 -0.04 13.53 -20.06
CA PRO A 22 1.38 13.84 -20.27
C PRO A 22 2.19 12.66 -20.80
N CYS A 23 1.90 11.43 -20.36
CA CYS A 23 2.60 10.24 -20.87
C CYS A 23 2.33 10.03 -22.37
N MET A 24 1.08 10.25 -22.81
CA MET A 24 0.72 10.19 -24.22
C MET A 24 1.48 11.23 -25.04
N LEU A 25 1.53 12.49 -24.57
CA LEU A 25 2.29 13.55 -25.23
C LEU A 25 3.79 13.24 -25.29
N ALA A 26 4.38 12.77 -24.17
CA ALA A 26 5.79 12.36 -24.14
C ALA A 26 6.08 11.22 -25.14
N THR A 27 5.14 10.29 -25.31
CA THR A 27 5.28 9.18 -26.26
C THR A 27 5.21 9.68 -27.71
N LEU A 28 4.41 10.73 -27.99
CA LEU A 28 4.37 11.38 -29.30
C LEU A 28 5.72 12.07 -29.63
N ASP A 29 6.43 12.56 -28.62
CA ASP A 29 7.78 13.13 -28.73
C ASP A 29 8.89 12.06 -28.68
N GLU A 30 8.57 10.78 -28.84
CA GLU A 30 9.50 9.63 -28.75
C GLU A 30 10.24 9.50 -27.40
N LEU A 31 9.73 10.12 -26.34
CA LEU A 31 10.24 9.97 -24.99
C LEU A 31 9.63 8.73 -24.31
N VAL A 32 10.37 8.16 -23.35
CA VAL A 32 9.91 7.00 -22.56
C VAL A 32 9.36 7.48 -21.21
N PRO A 33 8.02 7.63 -21.05
CA PRO A 33 7.44 8.03 -19.77
C PRO A 33 7.51 6.91 -18.72
N PRO A 34 7.40 7.24 -17.42
CA PRO A 34 7.16 6.25 -16.36
C PRO A 34 5.88 5.44 -16.61
N LYS A 35 5.76 4.25 -16.00
CA LYS A 35 4.56 3.44 -16.17
C LYS A 35 3.37 4.11 -15.47
N LEU A 36 2.20 3.95 -16.07
CA LEU A 36 0.94 4.43 -15.50
C LEU A 36 0.61 3.70 -14.19
N PRO A 37 -0.22 4.31 -13.33
CA PRO A 37 -0.66 3.69 -12.09
C PRO A 37 -1.29 2.33 -12.34
N ARG A 38 -0.88 1.32 -11.58
CA ARG A 38 -1.54 0.01 -11.64
C ARG A 38 -2.91 0.07 -10.95
N CYS A 39 -3.83 -0.77 -11.40
CA CYS A 39 -5.19 -0.84 -10.85
C CYS A 39 -5.17 -1.07 -9.33
N VAL A 40 -5.87 -0.22 -8.58
CA VAL A 40 -5.90 -0.32 -7.11
C VAL A 40 -6.63 -1.58 -6.62
N SER A 41 -7.52 -2.15 -7.44
CA SER A 41 -8.22 -3.40 -7.09
C SER A 41 -7.31 -4.63 -7.03
N ILE A 42 -6.16 -4.61 -7.71
CA ILE A 42 -5.18 -5.70 -7.68
C ILE A 42 -4.01 -5.40 -6.72
N MET A 43 -4.02 -4.25 -6.05
CA MET A 43 -3.04 -3.89 -5.04
C MET A 43 -3.42 -4.49 -3.69
N TYR A 44 -2.49 -5.24 -3.10
CA TYR A 44 -2.72 -6.00 -1.87
C TYR A 44 -1.67 -5.72 -0.77
N SER A 45 -0.77 -4.76 -0.99
CA SER A 45 0.31 -4.42 -0.07
C SER A 45 0.58 -2.91 -0.03
N PHE A 46 1.04 -2.39 1.11
CA PHE A 46 1.46 -0.99 1.24
C PHE A 46 2.67 -0.72 0.34
N THR A 47 3.67 -1.60 0.38
CA THR A 47 4.87 -1.40 -0.46
C THR A 47 4.53 -1.46 -1.95
N GLY A 48 3.61 -2.33 -2.35
CA GLY A 48 3.11 -2.43 -3.72
C GLY A 48 2.39 -1.15 -4.16
N MET A 49 1.50 -0.62 -3.31
CA MET A 49 0.78 0.63 -3.59
C MET A 49 1.76 1.80 -3.79
N TRP A 50 2.69 2.01 -2.87
CA TRP A 50 3.65 3.12 -2.97
C TRP A 50 4.61 3.00 -4.15
N ARG A 51 4.92 1.78 -4.59
CA ARG A 51 5.79 1.56 -5.74
C ARG A 51 5.09 1.80 -7.08
N HIS A 52 3.80 1.49 -7.18
CA HIS A 52 3.10 1.42 -8.47
C HIS A 52 1.96 2.43 -8.64
N PHE A 53 1.62 3.21 -7.61
CA PHE A 53 0.62 4.28 -7.74
C PHE A 53 1.19 5.52 -8.41
N ASP A 54 2.34 6.01 -7.93
CA ASP A 54 3.09 7.11 -8.55
C ASP A 54 4.56 6.68 -8.67
N GLU A 55 4.91 6.12 -9.83
CA GLU A 55 6.25 5.61 -10.07
C GLU A 55 7.30 6.75 -10.15
N GLY A 56 6.90 7.93 -10.64
CA GLY A 56 7.75 9.10 -10.75
C GLY A 56 8.19 9.59 -9.37
N LEU A 57 7.22 9.84 -8.49
CA LEU A 57 7.46 10.22 -7.10
C LEU A 57 8.26 9.13 -6.37
N TYR A 58 7.88 7.85 -6.53
CA TYR A 58 8.58 6.75 -5.89
C TYR A 58 10.07 6.70 -6.27
N ARG A 59 10.39 6.80 -7.57
CA ARG A 59 11.78 6.81 -8.06
C ARG A 59 12.56 8.01 -7.52
N TRP A 60 11.92 9.18 -7.46
CA TRP A 60 12.52 10.39 -6.91
C TRP A 60 12.85 10.23 -5.41
N LEU A 61 11.89 9.76 -4.60
CA LEU A 61 12.08 9.51 -3.17
C LEU A 61 13.20 8.51 -2.92
N ILE A 62 13.25 7.43 -3.72
CA ILE A 62 14.29 6.42 -3.58
C ILE A 62 15.67 7.01 -3.88
N ARG A 63 15.80 7.75 -4.99
CA ARG A 63 17.09 8.28 -5.46
C ARG A 63 17.63 9.41 -4.58
N TYR A 64 16.76 10.31 -4.13
CA TYR A 64 17.19 11.56 -3.47
C TYR A 64 17.05 11.55 -1.96
N ILE A 65 16.25 10.65 -1.39
CA ILE A 65 16.06 10.57 0.07
C ILE A 65 16.51 9.20 0.59
N TYR A 66 15.89 8.13 0.13
CA TYR A 66 16.10 6.80 0.72
C TYR A 66 17.53 6.28 0.59
N ILE A 67 18.12 6.30 -0.61
CA ILE A 67 19.48 5.78 -0.87
C ILE A 67 20.54 6.65 -0.17
N PRO A 68 20.53 8.00 -0.30
CA PRO A 68 21.52 8.86 0.37
C PRO A 68 21.54 8.72 1.89
N LEU A 69 20.38 8.41 2.52
CA LEU A 69 20.28 8.21 3.98
C LEU A 69 20.73 6.81 4.45
N GLY A 70 21.31 6.01 3.55
CA GLY A 70 21.87 4.69 3.87
C GLY A 70 20.94 3.52 3.54
N GLY A 71 19.66 3.79 3.22
CA GLY A 71 18.68 2.83 2.75
C GLY A 71 18.69 1.52 3.55
N SER A 72 18.69 0.38 2.85
CA SER A 72 18.77 -0.94 3.49
C SER A 72 20.19 -1.40 3.83
N ARG A 73 21.24 -0.65 3.46
CA ARG A 73 22.63 -1.12 3.51
C ARG A 73 23.20 -1.16 4.93
N HIS A 74 22.69 -0.31 5.82
CA HIS A 74 23.18 -0.15 7.19
C HIS A 74 22.25 -0.80 8.23
N GLY A 75 21.47 -1.80 7.83
CA GLY A 75 20.61 -2.58 8.72
C GLY A 75 19.18 -2.04 8.87
N PRO A 76 18.36 -2.70 9.73
CA PRO A 76 16.92 -2.43 9.85
C PRO A 76 16.59 -1.05 10.44
N LEU A 77 17.45 -0.51 11.32
CA LEU A 77 17.26 0.82 11.90
C LEU A 77 17.41 1.92 10.84
N CYS A 78 18.50 1.91 10.06
CA CYS A 78 18.70 2.86 8.97
C CYS A 78 17.62 2.75 7.90
N LYS A 79 17.13 1.54 7.61
CA LYS A 79 15.97 1.34 6.71
C LYS A 79 14.73 2.05 7.24
N THR A 80 14.40 1.85 8.51
CA THR A 80 13.23 2.47 9.16
C THR A 80 13.32 4.00 9.21
N LEU A 81 14.50 4.53 9.51
CA LEU A 81 14.74 5.98 9.51
C LEU A 81 14.68 6.57 8.09
N SER A 82 15.29 5.90 7.11
CA SER A 82 15.28 6.34 5.71
C SER A 82 13.87 6.36 5.12
N THR A 83 13.05 5.32 5.40
CA THR A 83 11.64 5.34 4.99
C THR A 83 10.86 6.41 5.75
N GLY A 84 11.10 6.58 7.05
CA GLY A 84 10.43 7.60 7.87
C GLY A 84 10.68 9.01 7.35
N LEU A 85 11.92 9.33 6.98
CA LEU A 85 12.28 10.62 6.40
C LEU A 85 11.67 10.83 5.01
N ALA A 86 11.57 9.78 4.18
CA ALA A 86 10.86 9.87 2.90
C ALA A 86 9.36 10.20 3.10
N PHE A 87 8.69 9.53 4.04
CA PHE A 87 7.30 9.84 4.39
C PHE A 87 7.15 11.23 5.02
N GLY A 88 8.10 11.64 5.86
CA GLY A 88 8.16 12.98 6.44
C GLY A 88 8.27 14.07 5.37
N PHE A 89 9.13 13.87 4.36
CA PHE A 89 9.24 14.76 3.21
C PHE A 89 7.93 14.85 2.44
N VAL A 90 7.30 13.71 2.11
CA VAL A 90 6.01 13.71 1.39
C VAL A 90 4.94 14.45 2.19
N CYS A 91 4.88 14.23 3.50
CA CYS A 91 3.94 14.94 4.37
C CYS A 91 4.18 16.46 4.37
N PHE A 92 5.44 16.88 4.46
CA PHE A 92 5.82 18.29 4.38
C PHE A 92 5.49 18.91 3.02
N TRP A 93 5.80 18.20 1.93
CA TRP A 93 5.50 18.61 0.55
C TRP A 93 4.00 18.85 0.32
N HIS A 94 3.13 18.05 0.95
CA HIS A 94 1.68 18.23 0.88
C HIS A 94 1.13 19.34 1.80
N GLY A 95 1.98 20.08 2.51
CA GLY A 95 1.56 21.21 3.37
C GLY A 95 1.45 20.87 4.85
N GLY A 96 1.77 19.64 5.28
CA GLY A 96 2.00 19.31 6.69
C GLY A 96 0.79 19.46 7.63
N HIS A 97 -0.43 19.53 7.11
CA HIS A 97 -1.67 19.54 7.91
C HIS A 97 -1.82 18.26 8.74
N ASP A 98 -2.60 18.31 9.82
CA ASP A 98 -2.74 17.18 10.75
C ASP A 98 -3.18 15.90 10.05
N TYR A 99 -4.18 15.97 9.16
CA TYR A 99 -4.66 14.79 8.43
C TYR A 99 -3.58 14.16 7.52
N LEU A 100 -2.68 14.96 6.95
CA LEU A 100 -1.55 14.49 6.16
C LEU A 100 -0.49 13.83 7.05
N ARG A 101 -0.26 14.35 8.26
CA ARG A 101 0.63 13.73 9.24
C ARG A 101 0.12 12.35 9.64
N TYR A 102 -1.17 12.24 9.96
CA TYR A 102 -1.78 10.95 10.27
C TYR A 102 -1.74 9.99 9.09
N TRP A 103 -2.06 10.45 7.88
CA TRP A 103 -1.97 9.63 6.67
C TRP A 103 -0.54 9.12 6.42
N ALA A 104 0.47 10.00 6.51
CA ALA A 104 1.87 9.62 6.33
C ALA A 104 2.33 8.62 7.40
N LEU A 105 1.95 8.85 8.66
CA LEU A 105 2.24 7.95 9.77
C LEU A 105 1.60 6.57 9.58
N MET A 106 0.34 6.51 9.15
CA MET A 106 -0.35 5.25 8.88
C MET A 106 0.31 4.46 7.74
N ASN A 107 0.71 5.14 6.66
CA ASN A 107 1.40 4.49 5.55
C ASN A 107 2.80 4.01 5.94
N TRP A 108 3.56 4.85 6.66
CA TRP A 108 4.87 4.46 7.16
C TRP A 108 4.78 3.27 8.10
N ALA A 109 3.85 3.28 9.05
CA ALA A 109 3.58 2.15 9.94
C ALA A 109 3.17 0.89 9.14
N GLY A 110 2.30 1.03 8.14
CA GLY A 110 1.91 -0.07 7.25
C GLY A 110 3.11 -0.69 6.53
N VAL A 111 4.00 0.14 5.97
CA VAL A 111 5.26 -0.30 5.33
C VAL A 111 6.20 -0.96 6.33
N LEU A 112 6.30 -0.46 7.57
CA LEU A 112 7.14 -1.07 8.60
C LEU A 112 6.60 -2.44 9.03
N VAL A 113 5.30 -2.54 9.30
CA VAL A 113 4.66 -3.82 9.66
C VAL A 113 4.82 -4.82 8.52
N GLU A 114 4.59 -4.41 7.27
CA GLU A 114 4.74 -5.31 6.12
C GLU A 114 6.19 -5.80 5.96
N ASN A 115 7.18 -4.91 6.10
CA ASN A 115 8.60 -5.29 6.07
C ASN A 115 8.98 -6.19 7.26
N GLY A 116 8.45 -5.92 8.45
CA GLY A 116 8.65 -6.72 9.64
C GLY A 116 8.09 -8.13 9.46
N LEU A 117 6.85 -8.25 9.00
CA LEU A 117 6.22 -9.54 8.68
C LEU A 117 7.01 -10.32 7.63
N LYS A 118 7.47 -9.65 6.56
CA LYS A 118 8.33 -10.28 5.55
C LYS A 118 9.65 -10.79 6.16
N SER A 119 10.29 -10.01 7.04
CA SER A 119 11.51 -10.42 7.73
C SER A 119 11.28 -11.59 8.70
N LEU A 120 10.15 -11.59 9.41
CA LEU A 120 9.75 -12.67 10.30
C LEU A 120 9.53 -13.97 9.51
N PHE A 121 8.76 -13.92 8.42
CA PHE A 121 8.53 -15.08 7.56
C PHE A 121 9.79 -15.57 6.82
N ALA A 122 10.76 -14.69 6.57
CA ALA A 122 12.05 -15.07 5.99
C ALA A 122 13.01 -15.72 6.99
N THR A 123 12.73 -15.66 8.30
CA THR A 123 13.58 -16.25 9.34
C THR A 123 13.57 -17.78 9.23
N ALA A 124 14.74 -18.43 9.25
CA ALA A 124 14.87 -19.86 8.96
C ALA A 124 13.99 -20.77 9.82
N CYS A 125 13.87 -20.48 11.13
CA CYS A 125 12.99 -21.21 12.03
C CYS A 125 11.52 -21.11 11.59
N VAL A 126 11.03 -19.87 11.37
CA VAL A 126 9.64 -19.62 10.96
C VAL A 126 9.34 -20.24 9.61
N ARG A 127 10.24 -20.06 8.63
CA ARG A 127 10.11 -20.65 7.30
C ARG A 127 10.04 -22.17 7.36
N SER A 128 10.92 -22.82 8.13
CA SER A 128 10.92 -24.28 8.30
C SER A 128 9.63 -24.78 8.94
N VAL A 129 9.13 -24.11 9.97
CA VAL A 129 7.84 -24.44 10.60
C VAL A 129 6.69 -24.29 9.60
N ILE A 130 6.68 -23.22 8.80
CA ILE A 130 5.64 -22.96 7.80
C ILE A 130 5.68 -24.02 6.70
N GLU A 131 6.85 -24.33 6.15
CA GLU A 131 7.01 -25.31 5.08
C GLU A 131 6.66 -26.73 5.54
N HIS A 132 6.95 -27.08 6.80
CA HIS A 132 6.62 -28.40 7.35
C HIS A 132 5.13 -28.56 7.69
N ASN A 133 4.45 -27.49 8.14
CA ASN A 133 3.05 -27.58 8.60
C ASN A 133 2.03 -27.15 7.54
N PHE A 134 2.40 -26.30 6.59
CA PHE A 134 1.47 -25.70 5.63
C PHE A 134 1.84 -26.01 4.18
N SER A 135 0.85 -26.52 3.43
CA SER A 135 0.96 -26.64 1.97
C SER A 135 1.07 -25.26 1.32
N THR A 136 1.66 -25.22 0.11
CA THR A 136 1.78 -24.00 -0.70
C THR A 136 0.43 -23.28 -0.90
N ALA A 137 -0.64 -24.05 -1.08
CA ALA A 137 -2.00 -23.52 -1.17
C ALA A 137 -2.44 -22.83 0.13
N MET A 138 -2.16 -23.40 1.30
CA MET A 138 -2.52 -22.79 2.58
C MET A 138 -1.68 -21.54 2.87
N GLN A 139 -0.38 -21.57 2.53
CA GLN A 139 0.49 -20.40 2.63
C GLN A 139 -0.06 -19.22 1.82
N ARG A 140 -0.49 -19.46 0.57
CA ARG A 140 -1.14 -18.45 -0.27
C ARG A 140 -2.42 -17.90 0.37
N ARG A 141 -3.26 -18.76 0.96
CA ARG A 141 -4.48 -18.34 1.67
C ARG A 141 -4.14 -17.45 2.88
N CYS A 142 -3.13 -17.80 3.67
CA CYS A 142 -2.69 -16.97 4.80
C CYS A 142 -2.15 -15.61 4.33
N ILE A 143 -1.32 -15.58 3.28
CA ILE A 143 -0.80 -14.33 2.70
C ILE A 143 -1.96 -13.47 2.18
N ALA A 144 -2.93 -14.04 1.47
CA ALA A 144 -4.10 -13.32 0.99
C ALA A 144 -4.94 -12.74 2.14
N LEU A 145 -5.08 -13.44 3.26
CA LEU A 145 -5.79 -12.95 4.44
C LEU A 145 -5.07 -11.76 5.10
N LEU A 146 -3.76 -11.88 5.30
CA LEU A 146 -2.94 -10.76 5.80
C LEU A 146 -3.00 -9.56 4.85
N SER A 147 -2.97 -9.83 3.55
CA SER A 147 -3.06 -8.80 2.51
C SER A 147 -4.44 -8.14 2.50
N ALA A 148 -5.52 -8.88 2.73
CA ALA A 148 -6.87 -8.31 2.85
C ALA A 148 -6.97 -7.31 4.01
N PHE A 149 -6.39 -7.65 5.17
CA PHE A 149 -6.31 -6.73 6.31
C PHE A 149 -5.43 -5.51 5.99
N SER A 150 -4.27 -5.73 5.35
CA SER A 150 -3.39 -4.65 4.88
C SER A 150 -4.12 -3.69 3.94
N THR A 151 -4.86 -4.22 2.96
CA THR A 151 -5.66 -3.41 2.02
C THR A 151 -6.77 -2.66 2.74
N ALA A 152 -7.43 -3.25 3.73
CA ALA A 152 -8.44 -2.54 4.53
C ALA A 152 -7.84 -1.32 5.25
N MET A 153 -6.65 -1.48 5.85
CA MET A 153 -5.94 -0.40 6.51
C MET A 153 -5.42 0.66 5.53
N LEU A 154 -4.99 0.25 4.33
CA LEU A 154 -4.60 1.17 3.26
C LEU A 154 -5.79 2.00 2.76
N ILE A 155 -6.96 1.39 2.56
CA ILE A 155 -8.20 2.10 2.20
C ILE A 155 -8.55 3.12 3.29
N LEU A 156 -8.48 2.72 4.56
CA LEU A 156 -8.72 3.63 5.68
C LEU A 156 -7.74 4.81 5.68
N SER A 157 -6.45 4.56 5.42
CA SER A 157 -5.44 5.61 5.32
C SER A 157 -5.78 6.58 4.18
N ASN A 158 -6.16 6.09 3.00
CA ASN A 158 -6.57 6.94 1.88
C ASN A 158 -7.84 7.75 2.18
N LEU A 159 -8.76 7.22 2.98
CA LEU A 159 -9.92 8.01 3.44
C LEU A 159 -9.52 9.16 4.35
N VAL A 160 -8.50 8.99 5.20
CA VAL A 160 -7.96 10.09 6.01
C VAL A 160 -7.32 11.16 5.13
N PHE A 161 -6.62 10.74 4.06
CA PHE A 161 -6.02 11.66 3.09
C PHE A 161 -7.06 12.48 2.32
N LEU A 162 -8.12 11.83 1.82
CA LEU A 162 -9.11 12.45 0.95
C LEU A 162 -10.23 13.16 1.70
N GLY A 163 -10.70 12.59 2.81
CA GLY A 163 -11.83 13.08 3.59
C GLY A 163 -11.46 13.68 4.95
N GLY A 164 -10.18 13.72 5.29
CA GLY A 164 -9.69 14.21 6.58
C GLY A 164 -9.89 13.24 7.74
N ILE A 165 -9.36 13.62 8.90
CA ILE A 165 -9.35 12.79 10.13
C ILE A 165 -10.78 12.44 10.57
N HIS A 166 -11.72 13.37 10.42
CA HIS A 166 -13.11 13.16 10.84
C HIS A 166 -13.76 12.00 10.10
N VAL A 167 -13.65 11.97 8.77
CA VAL A 167 -14.20 10.88 7.94
C VAL A 167 -13.50 9.57 8.27
N GLY A 168 -12.17 9.56 8.36
CA GLY A 168 -11.41 8.36 8.76
C GLY A 168 -11.86 7.79 10.11
N ARG A 169 -12.09 8.66 11.11
CA ARG A 169 -12.58 8.25 12.44
C ARG A 169 -13.99 7.66 12.40
N ILE A 170 -14.89 8.22 11.59
CA ILE A 170 -16.23 7.66 11.39
C ILE A 170 -16.13 6.24 10.81
N PHE A 171 -15.33 6.06 9.75
CA PHE A 171 -15.13 4.75 9.14
C PHE A 171 -14.51 3.75 10.10
N TRP A 172 -13.48 4.16 10.86
CA TRP A 172 -12.89 3.33 11.91
C TRP A 172 -13.94 2.85 12.91
N LYS A 173 -14.72 3.78 13.48
CA LYS A 173 -15.74 3.45 14.48
C LYS A 173 -16.84 2.55 13.90
N ARG A 174 -17.32 2.84 12.69
CA ARG A 174 -18.42 2.08 12.06
C ARG A 174 -17.99 0.69 11.63
N VAL A 175 -16.79 0.53 11.07
CA VAL A 175 -16.33 -0.76 10.50
C VAL A 175 -15.64 -1.62 11.55
N PHE A 176 -14.67 -1.07 12.28
CA PHE A 176 -13.78 -1.86 13.14
C PHE A 176 -14.23 -1.92 14.60
N VAL A 177 -15.01 -0.94 15.08
CA VAL A 177 -15.48 -0.94 16.49
C VAL A 177 -16.91 -1.46 16.59
N GLN A 178 -17.86 -0.83 15.89
CA GLN A 178 -19.28 -1.17 15.96
C GLN A 178 -19.64 -2.34 15.03
N GLY A 179 -19.04 -2.38 13.84
CA GLY A 179 -19.33 -3.35 12.80
C GLY A 179 -18.37 -4.53 12.75
N TRP A 180 -17.61 -4.80 13.80
CA TRP A 180 -16.58 -5.86 13.78
C TRP A 180 -17.14 -7.26 13.48
N SER A 181 -18.35 -7.57 13.95
CA SER A 181 -19.00 -8.86 13.69
C SER A 181 -19.85 -8.88 12.42
N THR A 182 -20.32 -7.72 11.95
CA THR A 182 -21.34 -7.62 10.88
C THR A 182 -20.79 -7.07 9.57
N ILE A 183 -19.96 -6.03 9.63
CA ILE A 183 -19.45 -5.30 8.46
C ILE A 183 -18.03 -5.73 8.10
N ALA A 184 -17.16 -5.91 9.11
CA ALA A 184 -15.76 -6.25 8.87
C ALA A 184 -15.58 -7.63 8.19
N PRO A 185 -16.29 -8.70 8.56
CA PRO A 185 -16.09 -10.02 7.95
C PRO A 185 -16.43 -10.05 6.44
N PRO A 186 -17.61 -9.60 5.97
CA PRO A 186 -17.90 -9.61 4.54
C PRO A 186 -16.96 -8.67 3.76
N MET A 187 -16.55 -7.55 4.35
CA MET A 187 -15.54 -6.67 3.74
C MET A 187 -14.18 -7.36 3.59
N LEU A 188 -13.70 -8.06 4.62
CA LEU A 188 -12.44 -8.80 4.57
C LEU A 188 -12.49 -9.97 3.59
N VAL A 189 -13.62 -10.68 3.50
CA VAL A 189 -13.83 -11.73 2.49
C VAL A 189 -13.75 -11.15 1.07
N PHE A 190 -14.38 -10.00 0.84
CA PHE A 190 -14.30 -9.33 -0.46
C PHE A 190 -12.87 -8.89 -0.80
N LEU A 191 -12.17 -8.26 0.15
CA LEU A 191 -10.76 -7.85 -0.04
C LEU A 191 -9.81 -9.05 -0.16
N TYR A 192 -10.15 -10.18 0.46
CA TYR A 192 -9.42 -11.43 0.31
C TYR A 192 -9.50 -11.96 -1.13
N CYS A 193 -10.69 -11.91 -1.76
CA CYS A 193 -10.82 -12.27 -3.17
C CYS A 193 -9.96 -11.37 -4.07
N PHE A 194 -9.94 -10.06 -3.80
CA PHE A 194 -9.06 -9.12 -4.51
C PHE A 194 -7.58 -9.42 -4.31
N ALA A 195 -7.18 -9.73 -3.08
CA ALA A 195 -5.80 -10.14 -2.78
C ALA A 195 -5.44 -11.44 -3.52
N GLN A 196 -6.34 -12.42 -3.62
CA GLN A 196 -6.10 -13.66 -4.36
C GLN A 196 -5.87 -13.42 -5.86
N VAL A 197 -6.66 -12.53 -6.47
CA VAL A 197 -6.48 -12.13 -7.87
C VAL A 197 -5.16 -11.38 -8.05
N GLY A 198 -4.85 -10.44 -7.15
CA GLY A 198 -3.59 -9.69 -7.19
C GLY A 198 -2.36 -10.60 -7.05
N LEU A 199 -2.41 -11.59 -6.16
CA LEU A 199 -1.33 -12.57 -5.98
C LEU A 199 -1.11 -13.41 -7.24
N GLU A 200 -2.20 -13.86 -7.89
CA GLU A 200 -2.14 -14.60 -9.16
C GLU A 200 -1.47 -13.75 -10.25
N TRP A 201 -1.97 -12.52 -10.42
CA TRP A 201 -1.46 -11.57 -11.41
C TRP A 201 0.03 -11.27 -11.23
N THR A 202 0.50 -11.17 -9.99
CA THR A 202 1.93 -10.94 -9.71
C THR A 202 2.80 -12.17 -9.96
N SER A 203 2.24 -13.37 -9.86
CA SER A 203 2.97 -14.63 -10.09
C SER A 203 3.13 -14.91 -11.59
N HIS A 204 2.14 -14.51 -12.38
CA HIS A 204 2.11 -14.66 -13.83
C HIS A 204 1.77 -13.33 -14.50
N PRO A 205 2.73 -12.40 -14.62
CA PRO A 205 2.50 -11.17 -15.36
C PRO A 205 2.24 -11.50 -16.85
N PRO A 206 1.31 -10.80 -17.51
CA PRO A 206 1.06 -10.94 -18.94
C PRO A 206 2.23 -10.43 -19.79
#